data_AF-A0A4P5X812-F1
#
_entry.id   AF-A0A4P5X812-F1
#
_cell.length_a   1.000
_cell.length_b   1.000
_cell.length_c   1.000
_cell.angle_alpha   90.00
_cell.angle_beta   90.00
_cell.angle_gamma   90.00
#
_symmetry.space_group_name_H-M   'P 1'
#
loop_
_entity.id
_entity.type
_entity.pdbx_description
1 polymer ?
#
loop_
_entity_poly.entity_id
_entity_poly.type
_entity_poly.pdbx_seq_one_letter_code
_entity_poly.pdbx_strand_id
1 'polypeptide(L)' 'MAANPVCLVCQVAMVRGFMTERGPGNSTNLPHWSEGDPEWSNWTGEVSPRQIKAALKVVAYRCPKCEALRLYAPSGSTH' A
#
# COMPACT_ATOMS: atom_id res chain seq x y z
N MET A 1 -6.07 13.48 2.26
CA MET A 1 -6.11 12.64 1.03
C MET A 1 -7.26 13.13 0.18
N ALA A 2 -7.08 13.38 -1.13
CA ALA A 2 -8.22 13.73 -1.98
C ALA A 2 -9.24 12.59 -1.89
N ALA A 3 -10.47 12.90 -1.46
CA ALA A 3 -11.47 11.90 -1.10
C ALA A 3 -11.76 10.90 -2.23
N ASN A 4 -11.53 11.31 -3.49
CA ASN A 4 -11.62 10.47 -4.69
C ASN A 4 -10.53 10.87 -5.69
N PRO A 5 -9.43 10.12 -5.83
CA PRO A 5 -8.40 10.44 -6.81
C PRO A 5 -8.92 10.24 -8.24
N VAL A 6 -8.50 11.13 -9.13
CA VAL A 6 -8.75 11.00 -10.58
C VAL A 6 -7.59 10.30 -11.26
N CYS A 7 -7.90 9.57 -12.33
CA CYS A 7 -6.91 8.96 -13.20
C CYS A 7 -6.17 10.05 -13.97
N LEU A 8 -4.83 10.06 -13.92
CA LEU A 8 -4.02 11.07 -14.62
C LEU A 8 -4.09 10.93 -16.15
N VAL A 9 -4.43 9.74 -16.64
CA VAL A 9 -4.56 9.46 -18.08
C VAL A 9 -5.97 9.78 -18.58
N CYS A 10 -7.00 9.21 -17.95
CA CYS A 10 -8.38 9.33 -18.42
C CYS A 10 -9.18 10.48 -17.80
N GLN A 11 -8.65 11.14 -16.76
CA GLN A 11 -9.32 12.22 -16.02
C GLN A 11 -10.69 11.83 -15.44
N VAL A 12 -10.90 10.54 -15.15
CA VAL A 12 -12.11 10.02 -14.50
C VAL A 12 -11.84 9.61 -13.06
N ALA A 13 -12.89 9.61 -12.22
CA ALA A 13 -12.81 9.09 -10.86
C ALA A 13 -12.34 7.62 -10.84
N MET A 14 -11.40 7.31 -9.95
CA MET A 14 -10.87 5.95 -9.79
C MET A 14 -11.66 5.18 -8.74
N VAL A 15 -11.73 3.85 -8.93
CA VAL A 15 -12.41 2.94 -8.01
C VAL A 15 -11.44 2.51 -6.93
N ARG A 16 -11.83 2.67 -5.66
CA ARG A 16 -11.04 2.20 -4.51
C ARG A 16 -11.01 0.67 -4.49
N GLY A 17 -9.85 0.13 -4.16
CA GLY A 17 -9.62 -1.28 -3.92
C GLY A 17 -8.42 -1.49 -3.00
N PHE A 18 -7.95 -2.73 -2.95
CA PHE A 18 -6.78 -3.11 -2.16
C PHE A 18 -6.04 -4.24 -2.89
N MET A 19 -4.75 -4.36 -2.61
CA MET A 19 -3.95 -5.50 -3.02
C MET A 19 -3.86 -6.46 -1.83
N THR A 20 -3.69 -7.74 -2.13
CA THR A 20 -3.46 -8.77 -1.13
C THR A 20 -2.11 -9.41 -1.37
N GLU A 21 -1.39 -9.67 -0.29
CA GLU A 21 -0.13 -10.39 -0.29
C GLU A 21 -0.30 -11.68 0.51
N ARG A 22 0.25 -12.77 -0.02
CA ARG A 22 0.20 -14.07 0.65
C ARG A 22 1.34 -14.16 1.65
N GLY A 23 1.00 -14.28 2.92
CA GLY A 23 1.94 -14.46 4.01
C GLY A 23 2.15 -15.92 4.39
N PRO A 24 3.02 -16.17 5.39
CA PRO A 24 3.24 -17.50 5.97
C PRO A 24 1.92 -18.12 6.45
N GLY A 25 1.83 -19.45 6.36
CA GLY A 25 0.66 -20.20 6.85
C GLY A 25 -0.65 -19.87 6.14
N ASN A 26 -0.60 -19.47 4.87
CA ASN A 26 -1.77 -19.07 4.08
C ASN A 26 -2.49 -17.80 4.61
N SER A 27 -1.79 -16.98 5.40
CA SER A 27 -2.31 -15.67 5.79
C SER A 27 -2.42 -14.75 4.57
N THR A 28 -3.40 -13.85 4.60
CA THR A 28 -3.56 -12.79 3.60
C THR A 28 -3.33 -11.46 4.28
N ASN A 29 -2.28 -10.75 3.88
CA ASN A 29 -1.91 -9.46 4.43
C ASN A 29 -2.20 -8.35 3.41
N LEU A 30 -2.43 -7.15 3.91
CA LEU A 30 -2.41 -5.95 3.06
C LEU A 30 -0.96 -5.49 2.91
N PRO A 31 -0.58 -4.95 1.74
CA PRO A 31 0.75 -4.37 1.57
C PRO A 31 0.93 -3.13 2.44
N HIS A 32 2.18 -2.91 2.85
CA HIS A 32 2.58 -1.75 3.62
C HIS A 32 3.70 -1.01 2.89
N TRP A 33 3.78 0.30 3.11
CA TRP A 33 4.84 1.16 2.64
C TRP A 33 5.68 1.60 3.83
N SER A 34 6.99 1.38 3.74
CA SER A 34 7.98 1.84 4.70
C SER A 34 8.80 2.96 4.06
N GLU A 35 9.06 4.02 4.82
CA GLU A 35 9.92 5.11 4.36
C GLU A 35 11.40 4.71 4.43
N GLY A 36 12.16 5.11 3.41
CA GLY A 36 13.61 4.91 3.32
C GLY A 36 14.04 3.54 2.78
N ASP A 37 15.34 3.30 2.81
CA ASP A 37 15.94 2.02 2.39
C ASP A 37 15.74 0.95 3.47
N PRO A 38 15.64 -0.34 3.09
CA PRO A 38 15.51 -1.44 4.05
C PRO A 38 16.73 -1.52 4.97
N GLU A 39 16.48 -1.54 6.27
CA GLU A 39 17.50 -1.73 7.31
C GLU A 39 17.58 -3.21 7.66
N TRP A 40 18.74 -3.81 7.44
CA TRP A 40 18.97 -5.20 7.81
C TRP A 40 18.83 -5.40 9.33
N SER A 41 18.23 -6.52 9.71
CA SER A 41 18.05 -6.95 11.09
C SER A 41 18.53 -8.39 11.23
N ASN A 42 19.39 -8.63 12.22
CA ASN A 42 19.90 -9.97 12.52
C ASN A 42 18.80 -10.96 12.92
N TRP A 43 17.59 -10.49 13.25
CA TRP A 43 16.47 -11.33 13.68
C TRP A 43 15.43 -11.55 12.55
N THR A 44 15.16 -10.53 11.75
CA THR A 44 14.08 -10.54 10.73
C THR A 44 14.61 -10.54 9.29
N GLY A 45 15.94 -10.51 9.12
CA GLY A 45 16.59 -10.50 7.82
C GLY A 45 16.56 -9.12 7.18
N GLU A 46 15.98 -9.02 5.99
CA GLU A 46 16.10 -7.89 5.07
C GLU A 46 15.49 -6.57 5.58
N VAL A 47 14.56 -6.61 6.54
CA VAL A 47 13.87 -5.41 7.04
C VAL A 47 13.80 -5.43 8.56
N SER A 48 14.03 -4.28 9.19
CA SER A 48 14.02 -4.17 10.65
C SER A 48 12.58 -4.18 11.21
N PRO A 49 12.35 -4.75 12.42
CA PRO A 49 11.02 -4.73 13.04
C PRO A 49 10.48 -3.31 13.25
N ARG A 50 11.38 -2.34 13.41
CA ARG A 50 11.03 -0.92 13.54
C ARG A 50 10.41 -0.37 12.26
N GLN A 51 11.00 -0.68 11.10
CA GLN A 51 10.46 -0.28 9.80
C GLN A 51 9.09 -0.93 9.54
N ILE A 52 8.95 -2.23 9.86
CA ILE A 52 7.66 -2.93 9.74
C ILE A 52 6.58 -2.28 10.61
N LYS A 53 6.91 -1.93 11.86
CA LYS A 53 5.96 -1.32 12.80
C LYS A 53 5.56 0.11 12.38
N ALA A 54 6.48 0.85 11.77
CA ALA A 54 6.23 2.20 11.29
C ALA A 54 5.56 2.24 9.90
N ALA A 55 5.46 1.09 9.23
CA ALA A 55 4.95 1.00 7.87
C ALA A 55 3.46 1.38 7.79
N LEU A 56 3.10 2.12 6.75
CA LEU A 56 1.74 2.58 6.49
C LEU A 56 1.02 1.60 5.56
N LYS A 57 -0.21 1.20 5.90
CA LYS A 57 -1.03 0.36 5.02
C LYS A 57 -1.25 1.06 3.68
N VAL A 58 -1.02 0.35 2.58
CA VAL A 58 -1.25 0.87 1.24
C VAL A 58 -2.71 0.65 0.83
N VAL A 59 -3.32 1.68 0.25
CA VAL A 59 -4.62 1.60 -0.42
C VAL A 59 -4.44 1.77 -1.92
N ALA A 60 -5.25 1.07 -2.71
CA ALA A 60 -5.16 1.09 -4.16
C ALA A 60 -6.40 1.76 -4.78
N TYR A 61 -6.19 2.40 -5.92
CA TYR A 61 -7.26 2.93 -6.76
C TYR A 61 -7.00 2.52 -8.20
N ARG A 62 -7.99 1.89 -8.84
CA ARG A 62 -7.90 1.42 -10.24
C ARG A 62 -8.80 2.28 -11.13
N CYS A 63 -8.29 2.71 -12.28
CA CYS A 63 -9.11 3.36 -13.29
C CYS A 63 -10.05 2.33 -13.95
N PRO A 64 -11.36 2.58 -14.04
CA PRO A 64 -12.26 1.66 -14.73
C PRO A 64 -12.14 1.70 -16.26
N LYS A 65 -11.42 2.66 -16.83
CA LYS A 65 -11.24 2.82 -18.29
C LYS A 65 -9.91 2.27 -18.80
N CYS A 66 -8.80 2.83 -18.34
CA CYS A 66 -7.45 2.45 -18.78
C CYS A 66 -6.74 1.50 -17.82
N GLU A 67 -7.40 1.08 -16.74
CA GLU A 67 -6.89 0.07 -15.81
C GLU A 67 -5.65 0.48 -15.00
N ALA A 68 -5.16 1.71 -15.18
CA ALA A 68 -4.07 2.27 -14.41
C ALA A 68 -4.35 2.19 -12.90
N LEU A 69 -3.32 1.79 -12.15
CA LEU A 69 -3.37 1.61 -10.70
C LEU A 69 -2.57 2.73 -10.02
N ARG A 70 -3.13 3.30 -8.95
CA ARG A 70 -2.43 4.26 -8.08
C ARG A 70 -2.44 3.74 -6.65
N LEU A 71 -1.28 3.76 -6.00
CA LEU A 71 -1.07 3.32 -4.64
C LEU A 71 -0.84 4.53 -3.73
N TYR A 72 -1.45 4.53 -2.55
CA TYR A 72 -1.30 5.59 -1.56
C TYR A 72 -1.07 4.99 -0.18
N ALA A 73 -0.17 5.60 0.59
CA ALA A 73 0.09 5.29 1.99
C ALA A 73 -0.43 6.44 2.87
N PRO A 74 -1.73 6.46 3.24
CA PRO A 74 -2.29 7.55 4.03
C PRO A 74 -1.69 7.62 5.43
N SER A 75 -1.44 8.83 5.92
CA SER A 75 -0.93 9.11 7.26
C SER A 75 -1.91 8.80 8.41
N GLY A 76 -3.10 8.24 8.10
CA GLY A 76 -4.14 7.95 9.08
C GLY A 76 -4.88 6.66 8.74
N SER A 77 -4.72 5.66 9.58
CA SER A 77 -5.64 4.52 9.68
C SER A 77 -6.84 4.93 10.53
N THR A 78 -7.95 5.32 9.89
CA THR A 78 -9.25 5.25 10.56
C THR A 78 -9.60 3.76 10.67
N HIS A 79 -9.70 3.30 11.92
CA HIS A 79 -10.27 2.01 12.32
C HIS A 79 -11.69 1.83 11.79
#